data_AF-A0A3M3U0R9-F1
#
_entry.id   AF-A0A3M3U0R9-F1
#
_cell.length_a   1.000
_cell.length_b   1.000
_cell.length_c   1.000
_cell.angle_alpha   90.00
_cell.angle_beta   90.00
_cell.angle_gamma   90.00
#
_symmetry.space_group_name_H-M   'P 1'
#
loop_
_entity.id
_entity.type
_entity.pdbx_description
1 polymer ?
#
loop_
_entity_poly.entity_id
_entity_poly.type
_entity_poly.pdbx_seq_one_letter_code
_entity_poly.pdbx_strand_id
1 'polypeptide(L)'
;MVQQNGDSAPRIWPHAALAIALAIGLHAALAAWLMADHPQAPEPTPPMPINVQWMPPPVAPPVAQPTPPEPTPQPAPEPPAPAPKPAPPEPKPAELPKPKAQPRTATSKPVAKPVAPAPSVAAPTPAPAAAPAPRPAPAAPQTTTAPIGRAGYLNNPPPVYPPAAARRHQEGTTMLRVHVLPNGRTDQVQVLQSSGVPALDEAAQAAVRQWTFIPAKRGDTPVEGWVNVPMAFKLAP
;
A
#
# COMPACT_ATOMS: atom_id res chain seq x y z
N MET A 1 32.54 56.48 92.80
CA MET A 1 33.43 55.29 92.75
C MET A 1 32.55 54.08 92.49
N VAL A 2 32.73 53.46 91.32
CA VAL A 2 32.37 52.07 90.90
C VAL A 2 30.96 51.52 91.20
N GLN A 3 30.13 51.41 90.15
CA GLN A 3 29.19 50.29 89.92
C GLN A 3 29.63 49.67 88.59
N GLN A 4 30.43 48.60 88.60
CA GLN A 4 30.03 47.16 88.53
C GLN A 4 29.28 46.81 87.24
N ASN A 5 30.02 46.16 86.33
CA ASN A 5 29.54 45.49 85.12
C ASN A 5 28.60 44.32 85.48
N GLY A 6 27.57 44.13 84.66
CA GLY A 6 26.77 42.92 84.60
C GLY A 6 26.35 42.68 83.15
N ASP A 7 27.26 42.09 82.37
CA ASP A 7 27.02 41.66 80.99
C ASP A 7 25.78 40.75 80.91
N SER A 8 24.75 41.21 80.21
CA SER A 8 23.58 40.40 79.88
C SER A 8 23.82 39.73 78.52
N ALA A 9 24.35 38.50 78.53
CA ALA A 9 24.39 37.67 77.33
C ALA A 9 22.98 37.09 77.04
N PRO A 10 22.40 37.26 75.84
CA PRO A 10 21.09 36.72 75.52
C PRO A 10 21.13 35.19 75.36
N ARG A 11 20.19 34.52 76.01
CA ARG A 11 20.01 33.06 76.10
C ARG A 11 19.35 32.52 74.81
N ILE A 12 20.04 32.59 73.67
CA ILE A 12 19.55 32.15 72.32
C ILE A 12 19.95 30.70 71.95
N TRP A 13 20.20 29.82 72.92
CA TRP A 13 20.84 28.52 72.66
C TRP A 13 19.98 27.33 72.18
N PRO A 14 18.67 27.16 72.46
CA PRO A 14 18.00 25.92 72.07
C PRO A 14 17.63 25.86 70.58
N HIS A 15 17.15 26.97 70.00
CA HIS A 15 16.66 26.97 68.60
C HIS A 15 17.79 27.01 67.57
N ALA A 16 18.88 27.74 67.86
CA ALA A 16 20.05 27.79 66.98
C ALA A 16 20.75 26.42 66.91
N ALA A 17 20.91 25.74 68.05
CA ALA A 17 21.47 24.40 68.10
C ALA A 17 20.61 23.37 67.35
N LEU A 18 19.28 23.46 67.49
CA LEU A 18 18.34 22.61 66.76
C LEU A 18 18.41 22.84 65.24
N ALA A 19 18.48 24.09 64.80
CA ALA A 19 18.58 24.44 63.38
C ALA A 19 19.88 23.92 62.75
N ILE A 20 21.00 24.04 63.47
CA ILE A 20 22.31 23.52 63.02
C ILE A 20 22.28 21.98 62.95
N ALA A 21 21.71 21.30 63.94
CA ALA A 21 21.60 19.84 63.94
C ALA A 21 20.74 19.33 62.77
N LEU A 22 19.62 20.00 62.48
CA LEU A 22 18.77 19.70 61.32
C LEU A 22 19.52 19.93 60.00
N ALA A 23 20.25 21.03 59.88
CA ALA A 23 21.04 21.32 58.70
C ALA A 23 22.11 20.23 58.47
N ILE A 24 22.85 19.83 59.52
CA ILE A 24 23.84 18.76 59.42
C ILE A 24 23.18 17.44 59.02
N GLY A 25 22.04 17.08 59.63
CA GLY A 25 21.30 15.88 59.28
C GLY A 25 20.84 15.86 57.83
N LEU A 26 20.36 16.99 57.32
CA LEU A 26 19.93 17.12 55.93
C LEU A 26 21.10 16.98 54.95
N HIS A 27 22.25 17.59 55.26
CA HIS A 27 23.46 17.45 54.44
C HIS A 27 24.01 16.02 54.47
N ALA A 28 23.99 15.35 55.63
CA ALA A 28 24.42 13.97 55.76
C ALA A 28 23.50 13.02 54.96
N ALA A 29 22.18 13.23 55.00
CA ALA A 29 21.22 12.46 54.22
C ALA A 29 21.41 12.68 52.70
N LEU A 30 21.64 13.93 52.28
CA LEU A 30 21.93 14.24 50.88
C LEU A 30 23.24 13.61 50.40
N ALA A 31 24.30 13.66 51.21
CA ALA A 31 25.57 13.04 50.90
C ALA A 31 25.44 11.52 50.79
N ALA A 32 24.71 10.89 51.72
CA ALA A 32 24.42 9.46 51.67
C ALA A 32 23.61 9.06 50.43
N TRP A 33 22.64 9.89 50.02
CA TRP A 33 21.87 9.65 48.81
C TRP A 33 22.72 9.77 47.54
N LEU A 34 23.58 10.79 47.45
CA LEU A 34 24.50 10.98 46.31
C LEU A 34 25.54 9.86 46.20
N MET A 35 25.92 9.24 47.31
CA MET A 35 26.86 8.11 47.33
C MET A 35 26.20 6.75 47.21
N ALA A 36 24.86 6.68 47.26
CA ALA A 36 24.15 5.46 47.02
C ALA A 36 24.18 5.15 45.52
N ASP A 37 24.61 3.95 45.15
CA ASP A 37 24.51 3.48 43.77
C ASP A 37 23.03 3.40 43.37
N HIS A 38 22.59 4.36 42.54
CA HIS A 38 21.28 4.30 41.93
C HIS A 38 21.30 3.26 40.82
N PRO A 39 20.25 2.41 40.71
CA PRO A 39 20.14 1.48 39.60
C PRO A 39 20.15 2.29 38.29
N GLN A 40 21.24 2.15 37.54
CA GLN A 40 21.36 2.75 36.22
C GLN A 40 20.26 2.18 35.34
N ALA A 41 19.59 3.03 34.58
CA ALA A 41 18.70 2.56 33.53
C ALA A 41 19.50 1.61 32.62
N PRO A 42 18.93 0.46 32.20
CA PRO A 42 19.64 -0.46 31.34
C PRO A 42 20.10 0.29 30.09
N GLU A 43 21.39 0.21 29.77
CA GLU A 43 21.95 0.90 28.61
C GLU A 43 21.17 0.49 27.34
N PRO A 44 20.85 1.44 26.45
CA PRO A 44 20.23 1.11 25.18
C PRO A 44 21.18 0.20 24.41
N THR A 45 20.79 -1.05 24.21
CA THR A 45 21.59 -2.02 23.47
C THR A 45 21.81 -1.51 22.05
N PRO A 46 23.07 -1.44 21.55
CA PRO A 46 23.31 -1.03 20.19
C PRO A 46 22.62 -2.03 19.24
N PRO A 47 22.00 -1.54 18.14
CA PRO A 47 21.34 -2.43 17.20
C PRO A 47 22.38 -3.37 16.59
N MET A 48 22.14 -4.68 16.69
CA MET A 48 22.97 -5.67 16.02
C MET A 48 22.91 -5.42 14.51
N PRO A 49 24.05 -5.38 13.79
CA PRO A 49 24.03 -5.28 12.34
C PRO A 49 23.38 -6.52 11.74
N ILE A 50 22.33 -6.31 10.94
CA ILE A 50 21.74 -7.40 10.14
C ILE A 50 22.62 -7.59 8.91
N ASN A 51 23.39 -8.68 8.91
CA ASN A 51 24.15 -9.09 7.75
C ASN A 51 23.20 -9.74 6.74
N VAL A 52 22.78 -8.98 5.72
CA VAL A 52 22.01 -9.53 4.59
C VAL A 52 22.98 -10.24 3.66
N GLN A 53 23.17 -11.53 3.86
CA GLN A 53 23.88 -12.36 2.89
C GLN A 53 22.91 -12.77 1.78
N TRP A 54 23.08 -12.19 0.60
CA TRP A 54 22.36 -12.59 -0.59
C TRP A 54 22.77 -14.03 -0.95
N MET A 55 21.90 -14.99 -0.64
CA MET A 55 22.02 -16.33 -1.20
C MET A 55 21.62 -16.26 -2.67
N PRO A 56 22.45 -16.76 -3.60
CA PRO A 56 21.99 -16.96 -4.97
C PRO A 56 20.77 -17.88 -4.92
N PRO A 57 19.74 -17.64 -5.75
CA PRO A 57 18.59 -18.52 -5.81
C PRO A 57 19.08 -19.94 -6.06
N PRO A 58 18.45 -20.96 -5.43
CA PRO A 58 18.79 -22.35 -5.70
C PRO A 58 18.69 -22.55 -7.21
N VAL A 59 19.79 -22.99 -7.82
CA VAL A 59 19.78 -23.39 -9.23
C VAL A 59 18.72 -24.47 -9.33
N ALA A 60 17.63 -24.18 -10.03
CA ALA A 60 16.58 -25.16 -10.24
C ALA A 60 17.24 -26.42 -10.81
N PRO A 61 16.90 -27.63 -10.32
CA PRO A 61 17.37 -28.84 -10.95
C PRO A 61 17.05 -28.75 -12.44
N PRO A 62 17.95 -29.22 -13.32
CA PRO A 62 17.69 -29.19 -14.76
C PRO A 62 16.32 -29.84 -14.98
N VAL A 63 15.38 -29.05 -15.48
CA VAL A 63 14.08 -29.59 -15.90
C VAL A 63 14.42 -30.66 -16.91
N ALA A 64 14.12 -31.92 -16.58
CA ALA A 64 14.27 -33.01 -17.51
C ALA A 64 13.54 -32.58 -18.78
N GLN A 65 14.30 -32.36 -19.87
CA GLN A 65 13.68 -32.15 -21.16
C GLN A 65 12.75 -33.34 -21.39
N PRO A 66 11.50 -33.14 -21.84
CA PRO A 66 10.63 -34.25 -22.14
C PRO A 66 11.39 -35.18 -23.08
N THR A 67 11.64 -36.41 -22.63
CA THR A 67 12.24 -37.44 -23.46
C THR A 67 11.40 -37.55 -24.73
N PRO A 68 12.03 -37.60 -25.92
CA PRO A 68 11.30 -37.86 -27.15
C PRO A 68 10.36 -39.04 -26.94
N PRO A 69 9.09 -38.95 -27.38
CA PRO A 69 8.15 -40.04 -27.19
C PRO A 69 8.73 -41.28 -27.84
N GLU A 70 8.73 -42.38 -27.08
CA GLU A 70 9.13 -43.69 -27.57
C GLU A 70 8.30 -44.02 -28.82
N PRO A 71 8.90 -44.55 -29.90
CA PRO A 71 8.15 -44.88 -31.10
C PRO A 71 7.04 -45.86 -30.75
N THR A 72 5.80 -45.45 -30.99
CA THR A 72 4.61 -46.26 -30.74
C THR A 72 4.75 -47.60 -31.47
N PRO A 73 4.53 -48.75 -30.81
CA PRO A 73 4.56 -50.04 -31.47
C PRO A 73 3.58 -50.04 -32.66
N GLN A 74 4.08 -50.37 -33.84
CA GLN A 74 3.27 -50.48 -35.05
C GLN A 74 2.23 -51.60 -34.84
N PRO A 75 0.93 -51.37 -35.13
CA PRO A 75 -0.10 -52.39 -34.93
C PRO A 75 0.22 -53.65 -35.74
N ALA A 76 0.13 -54.81 -35.09
CA ALA A 76 0.24 -56.10 -35.76
C ALA A 76 -0.88 -56.24 -36.81
N PRO A 77 -0.65 -56.92 -37.96
CA PRO A 77 -1.67 -57.13 -38.97
C PRO A 77 -2.87 -57.88 -38.41
N GLU A 78 -4.08 -57.34 -38.61
CA GLU A 78 -5.32 -58.01 -38.24
C GLU A 78 -5.57 -59.30 -39.05
N PRO A 79 -6.14 -60.35 -38.44
CA PRO A 79 -6.54 -61.56 -39.16
C PRO A 79 -7.64 -61.27 -40.21
N PRO A 80 -7.71 -62.06 -41.31
CA PRO A 80 -8.74 -61.84 -42.33
C PRO A 80 -10.16 -62.08 -41.79
N ALA A 81 -11.07 -61.18 -42.12
CA ALA A 81 -12.47 -61.24 -41.73
C ALA A 81 -13.22 -62.44 -42.34
N PRO A 82 -14.23 -63.01 -41.66
CA PRO A 82 -15.07 -64.08 -42.21
C PRO A 82 -16.07 -63.54 -43.25
N ALA A 83 -16.39 -64.37 -44.25
CA ALA A 83 -17.28 -64.02 -45.35
C ALA A 83 -18.75 -63.76 -44.91
N PRO A 84 -19.49 -62.87 -45.62
CA PRO A 84 -20.84 -62.45 -45.23
C PRO A 84 -21.94 -63.44 -45.62
N LYS A 85 -22.97 -63.56 -44.76
CA LYS A 85 -24.24 -64.26 -45.05
C LYS A 85 -25.23 -63.32 -45.76
N PRO A 86 -26.14 -63.82 -46.62
CA PRO A 86 -27.05 -62.99 -47.42
C PRO A 86 -28.18 -62.35 -46.61
N ALA A 87 -28.56 -61.12 -46.98
CA ALA A 87 -29.61 -60.31 -46.37
C ALA A 87 -31.03 -60.63 -46.92
N PRO A 88 -32.07 -60.60 -46.08
CA PRO A 88 -33.48 -60.58 -46.52
C PRO A 88 -33.93 -59.20 -47.06
N PRO A 89 -34.97 -59.14 -47.92
CA PRO A 89 -35.31 -57.94 -48.70
C PRO A 89 -36.25 -56.96 -47.97
N GLU A 90 -36.10 -55.67 -48.32
CA GLU A 90 -36.90 -54.53 -47.88
C GLU A 90 -38.36 -54.57 -48.37
N PRO A 91 -39.27 -53.88 -47.66
CA PRO A 91 -40.41 -53.23 -48.27
C PRO A 91 -40.33 -51.68 -48.19
N LYS A 92 -40.63 -51.04 -49.33
CA LYS A 92 -40.98 -49.62 -49.56
C LYS A 92 -42.51 -49.57 -49.89
N PRO A 93 -43.24 -48.46 -50.19
CA PRO A 93 -43.06 -46.98 -50.07
C PRO A 93 -44.33 -46.15 -49.63
N ALA A 94 -44.21 -44.79 -49.62
CA ALA A 94 -45.21 -43.66 -49.71
C ALA A 94 -45.82 -43.09 -48.38
N GLU A 95 -46.06 -41.78 -48.11
CA GLU A 95 -45.93 -40.46 -48.79
C GLU A 95 -46.14 -39.26 -47.78
N LEU A 96 -45.52 -38.08 -48.05
CA LEU A 96 -45.82 -36.63 -47.73
C LEU A 96 -45.96 -36.08 -46.26
N PRO A 97 -45.87 -34.74 -45.97
CA PRO A 97 -45.41 -33.55 -46.75
C PRO A 97 -44.48 -32.51 -46.01
N LYS A 98 -44.03 -31.52 -46.81
CA LYS A 98 -43.12 -30.34 -46.63
C LYS A 98 -43.33 -29.38 -45.44
N PRO A 99 -42.26 -28.67 -45.01
CA PRO A 99 -42.34 -27.26 -44.59
C PRO A 99 -41.61 -26.25 -45.51
N LYS A 100 -42.21 -25.05 -45.63
CA LYS A 100 -41.87 -23.89 -46.48
C LYS A 100 -40.70 -23.04 -45.97
N ALA A 101 -39.96 -22.49 -46.93
CA ALA A 101 -39.05 -21.35 -46.79
C ALA A 101 -39.80 -20.00 -46.67
N GLN A 102 -39.15 -18.99 -46.09
CA GLN A 102 -39.46 -17.59 -46.38
C GLN A 102 -38.20 -16.69 -46.40
N PRO A 103 -38.01 -15.85 -47.44
CA PRO A 103 -36.78 -15.11 -47.74
C PRO A 103 -36.80 -13.64 -47.31
N ARG A 104 -35.61 -13.04 -47.08
CA ARG A 104 -35.44 -11.58 -46.97
C ARG A 104 -35.14 -10.98 -48.34
N THR A 105 -35.97 -10.02 -48.70
CA THR A 105 -36.02 -9.24 -49.93
C THR A 105 -34.87 -8.24 -50.06
N ALA A 106 -34.22 -8.23 -51.22
CA ALA A 106 -33.46 -7.10 -51.73
C ALA A 106 -33.85 -6.89 -53.20
N THR A 107 -34.48 -5.76 -53.52
CA THR A 107 -34.66 -5.31 -54.90
C THR A 107 -34.86 -3.80 -54.90
N SER A 108 -33.95 -3.08 -55.54
CA SER A 108 -34.29 -2.19 -56.66
C SER A 108 -33.01 -1.62 -57.28
N LYS A 109 -33.06 -1.48 -58.60
CA LYS A 109 -32.01 -1.06 -59.55
C LYS A 109 -32.70 -0.02 -60.48
N PRO A 110 -32.10 0.46 -61.60
CA PRO A 110 -31.24 1.64 -61.82
C PRO A 110 -31.84 2.69 -62.80
N VAL A 111 -31.30 3.92 -62.93
CA VAL A 111 -31.37 4.72 -64.20
C VAL A 111 -30.19 5.72 -64.35
N ALA A 112 -29.78 5.92 -65.61
CA ALA A 112 -28.70 6.70 -66.27
C ALA A 112 -28.62 8.23 -65.96
N LYS A 113 -27.59 9.03 -66.32
CA LYS A 113 -26.91 9.29 -67.62
C LYS A 113 -25.59 10.12 -67.43
N PRO A 114 -24.76 10.31 -68.50
CA PRO A 114 -23.34 10.70 -68.47
C PRO A 114 -23.04 12.19 -68.75
N VAL A 115 -21.85 12.68 -68.35
CA VAL A 115 -21.24 13.93 -68.86
C VAL A 115 -19.72 13.78 -69.01
N ALA A 116 -19.21 14.30 -70.12
CA ALA A 116 -17.88 14.20 -70.70
C ALA A 116 -16.81 15.12 -70.02
N PRO A 117 -15.52 15.08 -70.44
CA PRO A 117 -14.36 15.59 -69.69
C PRO A 117 -13.86 17.00 -70.10
N ALA A 118 -13.01 17.58 -69.23
CA ALA A 118 -11.98 18.66 -69.38
C ALA A 118 -12.19 19.89 -68.45
N PRO A 119 -11.18 20.77 -68.21
CA PRO A 119 -9.78 20.55 -67.83
C PRO A 119 -9.32 21.42 -66.63
N SER A 120 -8.18 21.06 -66.03
CA SER A 120 -7.16 21.90 -65.36
C SER A 120 -7.56 23.12 -64.51
N VAL A 121 -7.26 23.05 -63.20
CA VAL A 121 -6.55 24.14 -62.49
C VAL A 121 -5.47 23.51 -61.61
N ALA A 122 -4.26 24.03 -61.73
CA ALA A 122 -3.06 23.58 -61.01
C ALA A 122 -2.90 24.24 -59.63
N ALA A 123 -2.26 23.47 -58.72
CA ALA A 123 -1.46 23.85 -57.53
C ALA A 123 -2.19 24.40 -56.27
N PRO A 124 -1.67 24.17 -55.04
CA PRO A 124 -0.28 23.84 -54.70
C PRO A 124 -0.05 22.54 -53.91
N THR A 125 1.18 22.04 -54.08
CA THR A 125 1.84 20.96 -53.36
C THR A 125 1.77 21.15 -51.84
N PRO A 126 1.37 20.15 -51.03
CA PRO A 126 1.57 20.20 -49.59
C PRO A 126 3.07 20.10 -49.28
N ALA A 127 3.59 21.04 -48.50
CA ALA A 127 4.92 20.95 -47.91
C ALA A 127 5.06 19.63 -47.12
N PRO A 128 6.24 18.97 -47.12
CA PRO A 128 6.47 17.77 -46.33
C PRO A 128 6.17 18.05 -44.86
N ALA A 129 5.21 17.34 -44.29
CA ALA A 129 4.92 17.39 -42.87
C ALA A 129 6.20 17.01 -42.11
N ALA A 130 6.74 17.95 -41.35
CA ALA A 130 7.82 17.69 -40.42
C ALA A 130 7.41 16.55 -39.49
N ALA A 131 8.28 15.56 -39.36
CA ALA A 131 8.09 14.43 -38.46
C ALA A 131 7.81 14.94 -37.03
N PRO A 132 6.86 14.33 -36.28
CA PRO A 132 6.63 14.70 -34.89
C PRO A 132 7.92 14.52 -34.09
N ALA A 133 8.32 15.57 -33.36
CA ALA A 133 9.43 15.49 -32.43
C ALA A 133 9.20 14.32 -31.45
N PRO A 134 10.23 13.54 -31.10
CA PRO A 134 10.10 12.43 -30.18
C PRO A 134 9.54 12.92 -28.85
N ARG A 135 8.42 12.32 -28.43
CA ARG A 135 7.81 12.53 -27.11
C ARG A 135 8.88 12.31 -26.04
N PRO A 136 9.04 13.19 -25.04
CA PRO A 136 9.96 12.96 -23.95
C PRO A 136 9.70 11.59 -23.33
N ALA A 137 10.74 10.76 -23.25
CA ALA A 137 10.66 9.46 -22.60
C ALA A 137 10.15 9.65 -21.16
N PRO A 138 9.31 8.73 -20.63
CA PRO A 138 8.95 8.75 -19.22
C PRO A 138 10.22 8.81 -18.38
N ALA A 139 10.36 9.86 -17.57
CA ALA A 139 11.48 10.00 -16.65
C ALA A 139 11.57 8.73 -15.79
N ALA A 140 12.75 8.12 -15.76
CA ALA A 140 13.03 6.93 -14.97
C ALA A 140 12.56 7.10 -13.52
N PRO A 141 12.07 6.04 -12.84
CA PRO A 141 11.56 6.11 -11.48
C PRO A 141 12.62 6.65 -10.54
N GLN A 142 12.50 7.94 -10.22
CA GLN A 142 13.38 8.59 -9.25
C GLN A 142 13.01 8.08 -7.87
N THR A 143 14.02 7.65 -7.11
CA THR A 143 13.92 7.14 -5.75
C THR A 143 13.16 8.12 -4.87
N THR A 144 11.84 7.91 -4.80
CA THR A 144 10.91 8.71 -4.01
C THR A 144 10.81 8.03 -2.66
N THR A 145 11.35 8.66 -1.62
CA THR A 145 11.06 8.23 -0.24
C THR A 145 9.56 8.43 -0.01
N ALA A 146 8.85 7.34 0.29
CA ALA A 146 7.43 7.39 0.58
C ALA A 146 7.19 8.32 1.78
N PRO A 147 6.10 9.12 1.77
CA PRO A 147 5.73 9.90 2.95
C PRO A 147 5.57 8.97 4.17
N ILE A 148 5.89 9.46 5.37
CA ILE A 148 5.75 8.70 6.62
C ILE A 148 4.68 9.38 7.46
N GLY A 149 3.64 8.64 7.81
CA GLY A 149 2.61 9.09 8.75
C GLY A 149 1.93 7.92 9.42
N ARG A 150 1.99 7.89 10.74
CA ARG A 150 1.30 6.92 11.61
C ARG A 150 0.75 7.70 12.80
N ALA A 151 -0.24 7.13 13.51
CA ALA A 151 -0.71 7.73 14.76
C ALA A 151 0.47 7.91 15.72
N GLY A 152 0.60 9.09 16.33
CA GLY A 152 1.73 9.45 17.20
C GLY A 152 3.00 9.91 16.47
N TYR A 153 3.09 9.78 15.15
CA TYR A 153 4.16 10.37 14.36
C TYR A 153 3.85 11.84 14.09
N LEU A 154 4.83 12.75 14.24
CA LEU A 154 4.62 14.20 14.09
C LEU A 154 3.51 14.79 14.99
N ASN A 155 3.25 14.21 16.18
CA ASN A 155 2.15 14.60 17.07
C ASN A 155 0.74 14.44 16.45
N ASN A 156 0.59 13.54 15.48
CA ASN A 156 -0.71 13.24 14.90
C ASN A 156 -1.61 12.52 15.92
N PRO A 157 -2.82 13.06 16.22
CA PRO A 157 -3.72 12.45 17.19
C PRO A 157 -4.23 11.10 16.68
N PRO A 158 -4.44 10.10 17.57
CA PRO A 158 -5.02 8.82 17.17
C PRO A 158 -6.45 9.01 16.64
N PRO A 159 -6.94 8.10 15.79
CA PRO A 159 -8.33 8.14 15.35
C PRO A 159 -9.29 7.97 16.52
N VAL A 160 -10.39 8.72 16.49
CA VAL A 160 -11.47 8.55 17.47
C VAL A 160 -12.24 7.27 17.16
N TYR A 161 -12.39 6.40 18.15
CA TYR A 161 -13.17 5.17 18.00
C TYR A 161 -14.68 5.51 17.92
N PRO A 162 -15.40 5.09 16.86
CA PRO A 162 -16.84 5.32 16.77
C PRO A 162 -17.60 4.65 17.93
N PRO A 163 -18.45 5.38 18.69
CA PRO A 163 -19.17 4.80 19.83
C PRO A 163 -20.08 3.62 19.45
N ALA A 164 -20.65 3.64 18.24
CA ALA A 164 -21.48 2.54 17.74
C ALA A 164 -20.68 1.26 17.47
N ALA A 165 -19.45 1.39 16.95
CA ALA A 165 -18.55 0.26 16.71
C ALA A 165 -17.99 -0.29 18.03
N ALA A 166 -17.65 0.61 18.98
CA ALA A 166 -17.18 0.22 20.31
C ALA A 166 -18.24 -0.60 21.07
N ARG A 167 -19.50 -0.15 21.08
CA ARG A 167 -20.63 -0.89 21.71
C ARG A 167 -20.89 -2.27 21.10
N ARG A 168 -20.44 -2.49 19.86
CA ARG A 168 -20.62 -3.75 19.12
C ARG A 168 -19.34 -4.59 19.09
N HIS A 169 -18.31 -4.20 19.84
CA HIS A 169 -17.00 -4.86 19.84
C HIS A 169 -16.40 -5.06 18.44
N GLN A 170 -16.65 -4.09 17.55
CA GLN A 170 -16.21 -4.17 16.15
C GLN A 170 -14.80 -3.61 16.01
N GLU A 171 -13.83 -4.46 15.67
CA GLU A 171 -12.43 -4.14 15.46
C GLU A 171 -12.03 -4.33 13.98
N GLY A 172 -10.86 -3.82 13.60
CA GLY A 172 -10.33 -4.06 12.26
C GLY A 172 -9.17 -3.14 11.91
N THR A 173 -8.60 -3.33 10.72
CA THR A 173 -7.53 -2.49 10.19
C THR A 173 -7.93 -1.90 8.84
N THR A 174 -7.98 -0.58 8.74
CA THR A 174 -8.20 0.15 7.50
C THR A 174 -6.86 0.52 6.88
N MET A 175 -6.67 0.25 5.60
CA MET A 175 -5.53 0.75 4.84
C MET A 175 -5.94 1.97 4.03
N LEU A 176 -5.34 3.12 4.31
CA LEU A 176 -5.61 4.37 3.61
C LEU A 176 -4.48 4.70 2.64
N ARG A 177 -4.82 5.24 1.48
CA ARG A 177 -3.89 5.83 0.51
C ARG A 177 -4.06 7.35 0.54
N VAL A 178 -2.99 8.06 0.87
CA VAL A 178 -3.03 9.50 1.20
C VAL A 178 -2.14 10.27 0.23
N HIS A 179 -2.68 11.31 -0.39
CA HIS A 179 -1.93 12.26 -1.20
C HIS A 179 -1.38 13.36 -0.30
N VAL A 180 -0.06 13.45 -0.21
CA VAL A 180 0.67 14.41 0.62
C VAL A 180 1.28 15.46 -0.30
N LEU A 181 0.96 16.72 -0.02
CA LEU A 181 1.49 17.88 -0.74
C LEU A 181 2.92 18.22 -0.29
N PRO A 182 3.67 19.06 -1.03
CA PRO A 182 5.04 19.46 -0.65
C PRO A 182 5.13 20.18 0.70
N ASN A 183 4.01 20.74 1.19
CA ASN A 183 3.92 21.37 2.51
C ASN A 183 3.63 20.38 3.65
N GLY A 184 3.53 19.08 3.37
CA GLY A 184 3.23 18.04 4.34
C GLY A 184 1.75 17.89 4.71
N ARG A 185 0.86 18.68 4.09
CA ARG A 185 -0.60 18.57 4.30
C ARG A 185 -1.19 17.50 3.38
N THR A 186 -2.32 16.97 3.79
CA THR A 186 -3.09 16.02 2.99
C THR A 186 -4.01 16.74 2.02
N ASP A 187 -4.04 16.28 0.78
CA ASP A 187 -4.96 16.76 -0.27
C ASP A 187 -6.10 15.75 -0.51
N GLN A 188 -5.75 14.48 -0.69
CA GLN A 188 -6.71 13.40 -0.93
C GLN A 188 -6.48 12.21 -0.01
N VAL A 189 -7.57 11.55 0.38
CA VAL A 189 -7.55 10.31 1.16
C VAL A 189 -8.48 9.30 0.50
N GLN A 190 -7.97 8.11 0.26
CA GLN A 190 -8.70 7.00 -0.35
C GLN A 190 -8.58 5.77 0.54
N VAL A 191 -9.65 4.97 0.63
CA VAL A 191 -9.59 3.67 1.29
C VAL A 191 -9.05 2.65 0.29
N LEU A 192 -7.84 2.13 0.55
CA LEU A 192 -7.24 1.07 -0.24
C LEU A 192 -7.79 -0.30 0.19
N GLN A 193 -7.96 -0.49 1.50
CA GLN A 193 -8.56 -1.70 2.07
C GLN A 193 -9.44 -1.31 3.26
N SER A 194 -10.70 -1.76 3.20
CA SER A 194 -11.65 -1.57 4.30
C SER A 194 -11.31 -2.49 5.48
N SER A 195 -11.60 -2.01 6.69
CA SER A 195 -11.61 -2.81 7.92
C SER A 195 -12.73 -3.85 7.96
N GLY A 196 -13.69 -3.79 7.04
CA GLY A 196 -14.95 -4.54 7.08
C GLY A 196 -16.07 -3.82 7.85
N VAL A 197 -15.78 -2.66 8.45
CA VAL A 197 -16.73 -1.86 9.24
C VAL A 197 -16.72 -0.42 8.73
N PRO A 198 -17.79 0.05 8.04
CA PRO A 198 -17.81 1.38 7.43
C PRO A 198 -17.52 2.53 8.42
N ALA A 199 -18.03 2.42 9.65
CA ALA A 199 -17.79 3.44 10.69
C ALA A 199 -16.30 3.58 11.07
N LEU A 200 -15.53 2.48 11.04
CA LEU A 200 -14.09 2.52 11.32
C LEU A 200 -13.34 3.17 10.14
N ASP A 201 -13.75 2.87 8.91
CA ASP A 201 -13.13 3.45 7.71
C ASP A 201 -13.38 4.96 7.59
N GLU A 202 -14.58 5.41 7.96
CA GLU A 202 -14.91 6.84 8.04
C GLU A 202 -14.10 7.56 9.12
N ALA A 203 -14.01 6.97 10.31
CA ALA A 203 -13.18 7.50 11.39
C ALA A 203 -11.71 7.58 11.00
N ALA A 204 -11.21 6.57 10.27
CA ALA A 204 -9.85 6.55 9.78
C ALA A 204 -9.56 7.69 8.81
N GLN A 205 -10.46 7.91 7.83
CA GLN A 205 -10.34 9.00 6.87
C GLN A 205 -10.41 10.37 7.57
N ALA A 206 -11.31 10.54 8.53
CA ALA A 206 -11.45 11.78 9.29
C ALA A 206 -10.18 12.12 10.07
N ALA A 207 -9.56 11.14 10.72
CA ALA A 207 -8.32 11.34 11.46
C ALA A 207 -7.17 11.76 10.54
N VAL A 208 -6.96 11.02 9.44
CA VAL A 208 -5.86 11.27 8.50
C VAL A 208 -5.96 12.63 7.82
N ARG A 209 -7.17 13.14 7.55
CA ARG A 209 -7.36 14.48 6.99
C ARG A 209 -6.78 15.61 7.84
N GLN A 210 -6.63 15.40 9.14
CA GLN A 210 -6.09 16.40 10.06
C GLN A 210 -4.59 16.21 10.35
N TRP A 211 -4.00 15.13 9.84
CA TRP A 211 -2.61 14.79 10.10
C TRP A 211 -1.65 15.63 9.26
N THR A 212 -0.42 15.74 9.77
CA THR A 212 0.71 16.30 9.05
C THR A 212 1.69 15.19 8.73
N PHE A 213 2.25 15.24 7.53
CA PHE A 213 3.15 14.25 6.97
C PHE A 213 4.48 14.88 6.60
N ILE A 214 5.52 14.06 6.54
CA ILE A 214 6.77 14.46 5.87
C ILE A 214 6.53 14.27 4.36
N PRO A 215 6.66 15.33 3.53
CA PRO A 215 6.47 15.22 2.09
C PRO A 215 7.52 14.31 1.45
N ALA A 216 7.20 13.77 0.28
CA ALA A 216 8.20 13.12 -0.54
C ALA A 216 9.28 14.15 -0.95
N LYS A 217 10.48 13.70 -1.26
CA LYS A 217 11.56 14.57 -1.74
C LYS A 217 12.13 14.06 -3.05
N ARG A 218 12.48 14.99 -3.94
CA ARG A 218 13.31 14.76 -5.13
C ARG A 218 14.63 15.50 -4.91
N GLY A 219 15.67 14.77 -4.52
CA GLY A 219 16.88 15.39 -3.94
C GLY A 219 16.52 16.09 -2.62
N ASP A 220 16.90 17.36 -2.49
CA ASP A 220 16.53 18.20 -1.32
C ASP A 220 15.19 18.93 -1.47
N THR A 221 14.53 18.82 -2.64
CA THR A 221 13.29 19.55 -2.91
C THR A 221 12.07 18.74 -2.50
N PRO A 222 11.17 19.25 -1.64
CA PRO A 222 9.92 18.58 -1.30
C PRO A 222 8.98 18.55 -2.51
N VAL A 223 8.36 17.40 -2.76
CA VAL A 223 7.42 17.12 -3.84
C VAL A 223 6.19 16.41 -3.28
N GLU A 224 5.08 16.47 -4.00
CA GLU A 224 3.89 15.71 -3.65
C GLU A 224 4.10 14.20 -3.87
N GLY A 225 3.37 13.39 -3.12
CA GLY A 225 3.49 11.94 -3.21
C GLY A 225 2.39 11.19 -2.49
N TRP A 226 2.24 9.92 -2.85
CA TRP A 226 1.26 9.02 -2.22
C TRP A 226 1.92 8.17 -1.12
N VAL A 227 1.25 8.00 0.01
CA VAL A 227 1.62 7.08 1.10
C VAL A 227 0.46 6.15 1.46
N ASN A 228 0.80 4.92 1.85
CA ASN A 228 -0.16 4.00 2.46
C ASN A 228 -0.03 4.02 3.99
N VAL A 229 -1.14 4.26 4.67
CA VAL A 229 -1.24 4.38 6.13
C VAL A 229 -2.13 3.27 6.67
N PRO A 230 -1.56 2.24 7.34
CA PRO A 230 -2.36 1.27 8.07
C PRO A 230 -2.87 1.88 9.37
N MET A 231 -4.16 1.69 9.66
CA MET A 231 -4.81 2.15 10.87
C MET A 231 -5.60 1.04 11.53
N ALA A 232 -5.13 0.59 12.69
CA ALA A 232 -5.77 -0.48 13.46
C ALA A 232 -6.66 0.08 14.56
N PHE A 233 -7.89 -0.42 14.64
CA PHE A 233 -8.84 -0.18 15.72
C PHE A 233 -8.91 -1.44 16.58
N LYS A 234 -8.54 -1.30 17.85
CA LYS A 234 -8.61 -2.36 18.87
C LYS A 234 -9.21 -1.78 20.14
N LEU A 235 -10.02 -2.57 20.82
CA LEU A 235 -10.54 -2.26 22.14
C LEU A 235 -9.52 -2.69 23.20
N ALA A 236 -9.51 -1.97 24.32
CA ALA A 236 -8.73 -2.39 25.47
C ALA A 236 -9.31 -3.71 26.02
N PRO A 237 -8.46 -4.66 26.44
CA PRO A 237 -8.90 -5.93 27.02
C PRO A 237 -9.62 -5.76 28.35
#